data_AF-A0A523GYW1-F1
#
_entry.id   AF-A0A523GYW1-F1
#
_cell.length_a   1.000
_cell.length_b   1.000
_cell.length_c   1.000
_cell.angle_alpha   90.00
_cell.angle_beta   90.00
_cell.angle_gamma   90.00
#
_symmetry.space_group_name_H-M   'P 1'
#
loop_
_entity.id
_entity.type
_entity.pdbx_description
1 polymer ?
#
loop_
_entity_poly.entity_id
_entity_poly.type
_entity_poly.pdbx_seq_one_letter_code
_entity_poly.pdbx_strand_id
1 'polypeptide(L)'
;MKHLNIILAAALFIFAIEVANAQDENNPWAIEAGINAVDVYPVGITENGRFPSTIGDAMVKGDLFDEYFNANDHWNILPSVSRVSVGRYIGSGFTLVAAGSINKIDRLGDVKVPDMVYYSADGEIKYSFRDHINGPGGWFDPSLGIG
;
A
#
# COMPACT_ATOMS: atom_id res chain seq x y z
N MET A 1 -26.85 -5.57 -15.99
CA MET A 1 -25.56 -5.46 -16.72
C MET A 1 -25.55 -4.46 -17.88
N LYS A 2 -26.69 -3.93 -18.38
CA LYS A 2 -26.71 -3.06 -19.58
C LYS A 2 -25.97 -1.72 -19.43
N HIS A 3 -25.83 -1.20 -18.21
CA HIS A 3 -25.18 0.09 -17.95
C HIS A 3 -23.80 -0.04 -17.32
N LEU A 4 -23.37 -1.25 -16.89
CA LEU A 4 -22.07 -1.44 -16.26
C LEU A 4 -20.93 -1.12 -17.23
N ASN A 5 -21.07 -1.55 -18.49
CA ASN A 5 -20.08 -1.26 -19.52
C ASN A 5 -19.99 0.24 -19.84
N ILE A 6 -21.11 0.95 -19.76
CA ILE A 6 -21.17 2.41 -19.99
C ILE A 6 -20.56 3.15 -18.80
N ILE A 7 -20.88 2.73 -17.56
CA ILE A 7 -20.28 3.29 -16.35
C ILE A 7 -18.78 3.03 -16.32
N LEU A 8 -18.35 1.82 -16.68
CA LEU A 8 -16.93 1.46 -16.75
C LEU A 8 -16.22 2.25 -17.84
N ALA A 9 -16.80 2.38 -19.04
CA ALA A 9 -16.22 3.19 -20.12
C ALA A 9 -16.16 4.68 -19.77
N ALA A 10 -17.19 5.23 -19.12
CA ALA A 10 -17.20 6.61 -18.66
C ALA A 10 -16.17 6.83 -17.55
N ALA A 11 -16.06 5.91 -16.59
CA ALA A 11 -15.02 5.95 -15.57
C ALA A 11 -13.63 5.90 -16.20
N LEU A 12 -13.37 4.95 -17.11
CA LEU A 12 -12.09 4.85 -17.83
C LEU A 12 -11.77 6.10 -18.64
N PHE A 13 -12.77 6.75 -19.24
CA PHE A 13 -12.58 7.97 -20.02
C PHE A 13 -12.25 9.17 -19.12
N ILE A 14 -12.94 9.32 -17.98
CA ILE A 14 -12.63 10.34 -16.97
C ILE A 14 -11.22 10.11 -16.42
N PHE A 15 -10.89 8.87 -16.04
CA PHE A 15 -9.54 8.52 -15.60
C PHE A 15 -8.49 8.79 -16.69
N ALA A 16 -8.73 8.47 -17.95
CA ALA A 16 -7.75 8.70 -19.02
C ALA A 16 -7.42 10.18 -19.23
N ILE A 17 -8.39 11.09 -19.02
CA ILE A 17 -8.18 12.53 -19.16
C ILE A 17 -7.51 13.11 -17.90
N GLU A 18 -7.88 12.64 -16.71
CA GLU A 18 -7.35 13.15 -15.44
C GLU A 18 -5.95 12.61 -15.11
N VAL A 19 -5.65 11.35 -15.43
CA VAL A 19 -4.36 10.67 -15.13
C VAL A 19 -3.22 11.16 -16.03
N ALA A 20 -3.53 11.92 -17.09
CA ALA A 20 -2.50 12.52 -17.94
C ALA A 20 -1.66 13.59 -17.22
N ASN A 21 -2.14 14.14 -16.10
CA ASN A 21 -1.42 15.13 -15.31
C ASN A 21 -0.94 14.52 -13.99
N ALA A 22 0.34 14.73 -13.66
CA ALA A 22 0.86 14.40 -12.34
C ALA A 22 0.21 15.30 -11.27
N GLN A 23 0.07 14.79 -10.04
CA GLN A 23 -0.43 15.57 -8.91
C GLN A 23 0.46 16.79 -8.67
N ASP A 24 -0.15 17.97 -8.53
CA ASP A 24 0.53 19.22 -8.22
C ASP A 24 -0.44 20.25 -7.61
N GLU A 25 -0.04 21.52 -7.55
CA GLU A 25 -0.88 22.59 -7.01
C GLU A 25 -2.17 22.81 -7.84
N ASN A 26 -2.12 22.60 -9.15
CA ASN A 26 -3.26 22.79 -10.05
C ASN A 26 -4.15 21.55 -10.11
N ASN A 27 -3.58 20.36 -9.90
CA ASN A 27 -4.27 19.07 -9.83
C ASN A 27 -4.01 18.43 -8.46
N PRO A 28 -4.67 18.92 -7.39
CA PRO A 28 -4.27 18.58 -6.03
C PRO A 28 -4.69 17.18 -5.59
N TRP A 29 -5.64 16.53 -6.26
CA TRP A 29 -6.13 15.21 -5.87
C TRP A 29 -5.45 14.10 -6.66
N ALA A 30 -5.07 13.04 -5.96
CA ALA A 30 -4.56 11.79 -6.55
C ALA A 30 -5.36 10.61 -6.00
N ILE A 31 -5.67 9.64 -6.86
CA ILE A 31 -6.27 8.37 -6.48
C ILE A 31 -5.30 7.28 -6.93
N GLU A 32 -4.98 6.35 -6.03
CA GLU A 32 -4.06 5.26 -6.30
C GLU A 32 -4.74 3.92 -6.00
N ALA A 33 -4.49 2.93 -6.85
CA ALA A 33 -4.84 1.53 -6.65
C ALA A 33 -3.56 0.72 -6.56
N GLY A 34 -3.48 -0.18 -5.58
CA GLY A 34 -2.27 -0.95 -5.32
C GLY A 34 -2.53 -2.30 -4.68
N ILE A 35 -1.44 -2.98 -4.35
CA ILE A 35 -1.44 -4.28 -3.69
C ILE A 35 -0.87 -4.07 -2.27
N ASN A 36 -1.62 -4.51 -1.27
CA ASN A 36 -1.14 -4.68 0.10
C ASN A 36 -0.51 -6.07 0.26
N ALA A 37 0.63 -6.10 0.94
CA ALA A 37 1.32 -7.32 1.35
C ALA A 37 1.57 -7.26 2.86
N VAL A 38 1.35 -8.37 3.57
CA VAL A 38 1.55 -8.46 5.02
C VAL A 38 2.51 -9.59 5.34
N ASP A 39 3.61 -9.25 6.01
CA ASP A 39 4.57 -10.19 6.56
C ASP A 39 4.67 -9.98 8.08
N VAL A 40 4.60 -11.09 8.83
CA VAL A 40 4.66 -11.09 10.29
C VAL A 40 5.98 -11.66 10.81
N TYR A 41 6.85 -12.18 9.94
CA TYR A 41 8.08 -12.85 10.33
C TYR A 41 9.20 -11.87 10.75
N PRO A 42 9.60 -10.86 9.95
CA PRO A 42 10.78 -10.02 10.21
C PRO A 42 10.55 -8.94 11.29
N VAL A 43 9.64 -9.16 12.24
CA VAL A 43 9.16 -8.13 13.19
C VAL A 43 9.84 -8.18 14.56
N GLY A 44 10.77 -9.11 14.77
CA GLY A 44 11.42 -9.37 16.04
C GLY A 44 10.65 -10.37 16.91
N ILE A 45 11.41 -11.18 17.64
CA ILE A 45 10.88 -12.21 18.54
C ILE A 45 10.34 -11.56 19.81
N THR A 46 9.04 -11.27 19.81
CA THR A 46 8.34 -10.68 20.96
C THR A 46 6.92 -11.22 21.05
N GLU A 47 6.45 -11.41 22.28
CA GLU A 47 5.05 -11.76 22.57
C GLU A 47 4.13 -10.53 22.63
N ASN A 48 4.71 -9.33 22.55
CA ASN A 48 3.93 -8.11 22.45
C ASN A 48 3.31 -8.02 21.04
N GLY A 49 2.01 -7.74 20.96
CA GLY A 49 1.30 -7.53 19.69
C GLY A 49 0.11 -8.47 19.49
N ARG A 50 -0.34 -8.57 18.23
CA ARG A 50 -1.55 -9.34 17.86
C ARG A 50 -1.30 -10.81 17.56
N PHE A 51 -0.09 -11.15 17.12
CA PHE A 51 0.32 -12.52 16.80
C PHE A 51 1.34 -13.01 17.84
N PRO A 52 1.30 -14.29 18.23
CA PRO A 52 2.30 -14.87 19.14
C PRO A 52 3.67 -14.97 18.44
N SER A 53 4.75 -15.22 19.19
CA SER A 53 6.05 -15.54 18.56
C SER A 53 6.15 -17.00 18.10
N THR A 54 5.35 -17.89 18.70
CA THR A 54 5.27 -19.32 18.39
C THR A 54 3.84 -19.81 18.14
N ILE A 55 3.69 -20.87 17.36
CA ILE A 55 2.47 -21.69 17.32
C ILE A 55 2.88 -23.16 17.49
N GLY A 56 2.56 -23.74 18.64
CA GLY A 56 3.14 -25.02 19.05
C GLY A 56 4.66 -24.89 19.18
N ASP A 57 5.40 -25.77 18.50
CA ASP A 57 6.88 -25.76 18.48
C ASP A 57 7.47 -24.92 17.32
N ALA A 58 6.63 -24.34 16.46
CA ALA A 58 7.06 -23.58 15.29
C ALA A 58 7.20 -22.08 15.60
N MET A 59 8.31 -21.48 15.16
CA MET A 59 8.51 -20.03 15.16
C MET A 59 7.65 -19.38 14.07
N VAL A 60 6.91 -18.34 14.42
CA VAL A 60 6.13 -17.54 13.45
C VAL A 60 6.65 -16.11 13.32
N LYS A 61 7.52 -15.68 14.23
CA LYS A 61 8.29 -14.43 14.17
C LYS A 61 9.78 -14.77 14.22
N GLY A 62 10.56 -14.17 13.32
CA GLY A 62 12.00 -14.17 13.33
C GLY A 62 12.58 -12.91 13.98
N ASP A 63 13.90 -12.77 13.91
CA ASP A 63 14.58 -11.56 14.34
C ASP A 63 14.16 -10.34 13.50
N LEU A 64 14.42 -9.14 14.02
CA LEU A 64 14.08 -7.92 13.31
C LEU A 64 14.84 -7.86 11.97
N PHE A 65 14.10 -7.68 10.86
CA PHE A 65 14.59 -7.71 9.47
C PHE A 65 15.04 -9.08 8.96
N ASP A 66 14.85 -10.15 9.72
CA ASP A 66 15.23 -11.50 9.28
C ASP A 66 14.35 -11.99 8.14
N GLU A 67 14.97 -12.50 7.07
CA GLU A 67 14.28 -12.94 5.86
C GLU A 67 13.27 -11.91 5.28
N TYR A 68 13.52 -10.62 5.47
CA TYR A 68 12.58 -9.54 5.10
C TYR A 68 12.12 -9.59 3.62
N PHE A 69 12.96 -10.07 2.71
CA PHE A 69 12.64 -10.19 1.28
C PHE A 69 12.13 -11.58 0.86
N ASN A 70 11.85 -12.49 1.80
CA ASN A 70 11.30 -13.81 1.51
C ASN A 70 9.80 -13.75 1.21
N ALA A 71 9.47 -13.14 0.07
CA ALA A 71 8.09 -12.95 -0.37
C ALA A 71 7.37 -14.26 -0.77
N ASN A 72 8.10 -15.34 -1.04
CA ASN A 72 7.50 -16.61 -1.41
C ASN A 72 6.96 -17.37 -0.19
N ASP A 73 7.65 -17.23 0.95
CA ASP A 73 7.37 -18.04 2.12
C ASP A 73 6.65 -17.29 3.23
N HIS A 74 6.83 -15.98 3.41
CA HIS A 74 6.26 -15.29 4.58
C HIS A 74 5.13 -14.30 4.25
N TRP A 75 5.08 -13.81 3.01
CA TRP A 75 4.20 -12.71 2.65
C TRP A 75 2.79 -13.19 2.32
N ASN A 76 1.79 -12.50 2.87
CA ASN A 76 0.38 -12.66 2.54
C ASN A 76 -0.02 -11.59 1.51
N ILE A 77 -0.29 -12.02 0.28
CA ILE A 77 -0.59 -11.13 -0.86
C ILE A 77 -1.81 -11.63 -1.60
N LEU A 78 -2.81 -10.76 -1.78
CA LEU A 78 -3.93 -11.06 -2.68
C LEU A 78 -3.53 -10.87 -4.14
N PRO A 79 -3.92 -11.77 -5.07
CA PRO A 79 -3.64 -11.64 -6.50
C PRO A 79 -4.59 -10.63 -7.18
N SER A 80 -4.85 -9.49 -6.53
CA SER A 80 -5.76 -8.45 -6.99
C SER A 80 -5.43 -7.10 -6.34
N VAL A 81 -6.01 -6.02 -6.86
CA VAL A 81 -6.02 -4.72 -6.16
C VAL A 81 -6.60 -4.93 -4.77
N SER A 82 -5.83 -4.57 -3.76
CA SER A 82 -6.14 -4.81 -2.35
C SER A 82 -5.88 -3.59 -1.46
N ARG A 83 -5.37 -2.51 -2.05
CA ARG A 83 -5.22 -1.19 -1.42
C ARG A 83 -5.75 -0.10 -2.34
N VAL A 84 -6.43 0.88 -1.77
CA VAL A 84 -6.80 2.13 -2.44
C VAL A 84 -6.39 3.31 -1.56
N SER A 85 -6.01 4.43 -2.18
CA SER A 85 -5.74 5.67 -1.44
C SER A 85 -6.19 6.90 -2.19
N VAL A 86 -6.46 7.94 -1.40
CA VAL A 86 -6.70 9.30 -1.88
C VAL A 86 -5.66 10.23 -1.26
N GLY A 87 -4.94 10.94 -2.10
CA GLY A 87 -3.96 11.95 -1.72
C GLY A 87 -4.44 13.34 -2.07
N ARG A 88 -4.18 14.31 -1.20
CA ARG A 88 -4.37 15.74 -1.49
C ARG A 88 -3.07 16.50 -1.30
N TYR A 89 -2.60 17.14 -2.37
CA TYR A 89 -1.52 18.11 -2.32
C TYR A 89 -1.92 19.29 -1.43
N ILE A 90 -1.07 19.61 -0.46
CA ILE A 90 -1.30 20.66 0.54
C ILE A 90 -0.30 21.82 0.43
N GLY A 91 0.62 21.76 -0.54
CA GLY A 91 1.57 22.84 -0.83
C GLY A 91 3.03 22.45 -0.59
N SER A 92 3.94 23.19 -1.24
CA SER A 92 5.41 23.04 -1.09
C SER A 92 5.93 21.62 -1.28
N GLY A 93 5.35 20.84 -2.19
CA GLY A 93 5.74 19.44 -2.41
C GLY A 93 5.10 18.42 -1.46
N PHE A 94 4.28 18.84 -0.50
CA PHE A 94 3.64 17.95 0.46
C PHE A 94 2.24 17.49 0.00
N THR A 95 1.94 16.21 0.27
CA THR A 95 0.64 15.57 0.05
C THR A 95 0.22 14.82 1.31
N LEU A 96 -1.03 15.02 1.74
CA LEU A 96 -1.66 14.17 2.77
C LEU A 96 -2.40 13.04 2.09
N VAL A 97 -2.17 11.82 2.52
CA VAL A 97 -2.76 10.61 1.95
C VAL A 97 -3.57 9.90 3.01
N ALA A 98 -4.77 9.48 2.65
CA ALA A 98 -5.57 8.52 3.40
C ALA A 98 -5.70 7.24 2.57
N ALA A 99 -5.50 6.09 3.20
CA ALA A 99 -5.53 4.80 2.53
C ALA A 99 -6.33 3.78 3.31
N GLY A 100 -6.88 2.82 2.58
CA GLY A 100 -7.48 1.62 3.15
C GLY A 100 -7.02 0.40 2.38
N SER A 101 -6.87 -0.71 3.10
CA SER A 101 -6.54 -1.99 2.46
C SER A 101 -7.35 -3.14 3.04
N ILE A 102 -7.49 -4.16 2.21
CA ILE A 102 -8.02 -5.47 2.58
C ILE A 102 -6.95 -6.51 2.29
N ASN A 103 -6.84 -7.54 3.11
CA ASN A 103 -5.95 -8.65 2.84
C ASN A 103 -6.51 -9.93 3.46
N LYS A 104 -5.90 -11.07 3.13
CA LYS A 104 -6.18 -12.36 3.73
C LYS A 104 -4.88 -12.92 4.28
N ILE A 105 -4.84 -13.12 5.59
CA ILE A 105 -3.70 -13.75 6.26
C ILE A 105 -4.01 -15.23 6.37
N ASP A 106 -3.33 -16.04 5.57
CA ASP A 106 -3.40 -17.51 5.62
C ASP A 106 -2.07 -18.15 6.05
N ARG A 107 -1.08 -17.31 6.35
CA ARG A 107 0.23 -17.73 6.86
C ARG A 107 0.78 -16.76 7.90
N LEU A 108 1.40 -17.31 8.95
CA LEU A 108 2.20 -16.58 9.93
C LEU A 108 3.62 -17.18 9.96
N GLY A 109 4.60 -16.46 9.40
CA GLY A 109 5.92 -17.05 9.12
C GLY A 109 5.77 -18.23 8.17
N ASP A 110 6.29 -19.39 8.54
CA ASP A 110 6.12 -20.65 7.78
C ASP A 110 4.83 -21.42 8.12
N VAL A 111 4.07 -20.98 9.13
CA VAL A 111 2.92 -21.73 9.63
C VAL A 111 1.65 -21.31 8.88
N LYS A 112 1.01 -22.28 8.22
CA LYS A 112 -0.32 -22.08 7.64
C LYS A 112 -1.38 -21.99 8.74
N VAL A 113 -2.25 -21.01 8.63
CA VAL A 113 -3.36 -20.76 9.55
C VAL A 113 -4.67 -20.71 8.79
N PRO A 114 -5.83 -20.92 9.44
CA PRO A 114 -7.12 -20.67 8.82
C PRO A 114 -7.19 -19.24 8.28
N ASP A 115 -7.83 -19.06 7.13
CA ASP A 115 -7.99 -17.77 6.47
C ASP A 115 -8.54 -16.71 7.42
N MET A 116 -7.72 -15.71 7.76
CA MET A 116 -8.12 -14.55 8.53
C MET A 116 -8.25 -13.34 7.62
N VAL A 117 -9.39 -12.66 7.70
CA VAL A 117 -9.59 -11.41 6.97
C VAL A 117 -8.89 -10.28 7.71
N TYR A 118 -8.10 -9.50 6.98
CA TYR A 118 -7.35 -8.37 7.48
C TYR A 118 -7.82 -7.08 6.79
N TYR A 119 -7.92 -6.00 7.57
CA TYR A 119 -8.27 -4.67 7.09
C TYR A 119 -7.32 -3.65 7.72
N SER A 120 -6.86 -2.66 6.95
CA SER A 120 -6.09 -1.52 7.45
C SER A 120 -6.73 -0.19 7.03
N ALA A 121 -6.44 0.83 7.84
CA ALA A 121 -6.69 2.23 7.52
C ALA A 121 -5.43 3.00 7.90
N ASP A 122 -4.85 3.69 6.93
CA ASP A 122 -3.51 4.28 7.04
C ASP A 122 -3.57 5.76 6.66
N GLY A 123 -2.71 6.57 7.27
CA GLY A 123 -2.56 7.99 6.96
C GLY A 123 -1.08 8.30 6.73
N GLU A 124 -0.76 8.98 5.64
CA GLU A 124 0.62 9.22 5.22
C GLU A 124 0.83 10.70 4.87
N ILE A 125 1.98 11.24 5.26
CA ILE A 125 2.48 12.52 4.77
C ILE A 125 3.59 12.21 3.77
N LYS A 126 3.37 12.61 2.51
CA LYS A 126 4.28 12.40 1.39
C LYS A 126 4.95 13.71 0.99
N TYR A 127 6.24 13.68 0.71
CA TYR A 127 7.02 14.79 0.18
C TYR A 127 7.62 14.44 -1.18
N SER A 128 7.38 15.26 -2.19
CA SER A 128 7.92 15.15 -3.54
C SER A 128 9.27 15.87 -3.66
N PHE A 129 10.26 15.18 -4.24
CA PHE A 129 11.56 15.76 -4.61
C PHE A 129 11.64 16.17 -6.09
N ARG A 130 10.54 16.05 -6.85
CA ARG A 130 10.45 16.31 -8.29
C ARG A 130 11.12 17.61 -8.70
N ASP A 131 10.69 18.70 -8.06
CA ASP A 131 11.10 20.05 -8.46
C ASP A 131 12.57 20.35 -8.09
N HIS A 132 13.13 19.62 -7.11
CA HIS A 132 14.54 19.76 -6.71
C HIS A 132 15.50 19.00 -7.62
N ILE A 133 15.06 17.87 -8.18
CA ILE A 133 15.94 16.98 -8.98
C ILE A 133 15.83 17.28 -10.47
N ASN A 134 14.61 17.53 -10.98
CA ASN A 134 14.35 17.67 -12.41
C ASN A 134 13.88 19.07 -12.82
N GLY A 135 13.79 20.01 -11.88
CA GLY A 135 13.20 21.32 -12.08
C GLY A 135 11.66 21.28 -12.06
N PRO A 136 11.01 22.45 -12.11
CA PRO A 136 9.56 22.56 -11.99
C PRO A 136 8.83 21.74 -13.05
N GLY A 137 7.97 20.81 -12.61
CA GLY A 137 7.14 19.99 -13.52
C GLY A 137 7.90 18.84 -14.21
N GLY A 138 9.03 18.40 -13.65
CA GLY A 138 9.75 17.23 -14.15
C GLY A 138 8.88 15.96 -14.19
N TRP A 139 9.18 15.05 -15.13
CA TRP A 139 8.40 13.82 -15.32
C TRP A 139 8.69 12.72 -14.28
N PHE A 140 9.86 12.78 -13.62
CA PHE A 140 10.27 11.84 -12.58
C PHE A 140 10.09 12.49 -11.21
N ASP A 141 9.25 11.87 -10.39
CA ASP A 141 8.85 12.36 -9.07
C ASP A 141 9.23 11.33 -7.98
N PRO A 142 10.51 11.26 -7.60
CA PRO A 142 10.89 10.54 -6.40
C PRO A 142 10.29 11.23 -5.19
N SER A 143 9.73 10.46 -4.27
CA SER A 143 9.06 10.98 -3.08
C SER A 143 9.38 10.12 -1.86
N LEU A 144 9.20 10.72 -0.69
CA LEU A 144 9.31 10.04 0.60
C LEU A 144 8.00 10.21 1.37
N GLY A 145 7.44 9.10 1.82
CA GLY A 145 6.25 9.04 2.66
C GLY A 145 6.56 8.58 4.07
N ILE A 146 5.83 9.10 5.05
CA ILE A 146 5.79 8.58 6.42
C ILE A 146 4.35 8.50 6.91
N GLY A 147 3.97 7.36 7.49
CA GLY A 147 2.59 7.05 7.89
C GLY A 147 2.45 5.69 8.56
#